data_AF-A0A940TRM1-F1
#
_entry.id   AF-A0A940TRM1-F1
#
_cell.length_a   1.000
_cell.length_b   1.000
_cell.length_c   1.000
_cell.angle_alpha   90.00
_cell.angle_beta   90.00
_cell.angle_gamma   90.00
#
_symmetry.space_group_name_H-M   'P 1'
#
loop_
_entity.id
_entity.type
_entity.pdbx_description
1 polymer ?
#
loop_
_entity_poly.entity_id
_entity_poly.type
_entity_poly.pdbx_seq_one_letter_code
_entity_poly.pdbx_strand_id
1 'polypeptide(L)'
;PGSEHIKSPKVKGKIIHPRKLQYERSLEVCGQCHSRGVSVPNGIFEYPWNDKDNKPYLIGEPLSNYYQFKPGIWGDPQAHSKSHHQQWLDFQKSGHFFARVLCFDCHNPHGGPSRSQLVKADYNNTLCLSCHGKNRKFANPWAIRIHTKHNYAPETRGISRCSSCHLVKTAASAEAGDIHNHDFRIIRPRVSLEMFEKDPKNVVPNSCNGCHTEWGKDEAFARFIFNCFKLIGKTRF
;
A
#
# COMPACT_ATOMS: atom_id res chain seq x y z
N PRO A 1 -0.47 29.83 -4.15
CA PRO A 1 0.96 29.43 -4.20
C PRO A 1 1.47 29.39 -5.66
N GLY A 2 2.68 29.89 -5.94
CA GLY A 2 3.31 29.86 -7.28
C GLY A 2 3.47 31.22 -7.99
N SER A 3 2.74 32.25 -7.55
CA SER A 3 2.82 33.61 -8.15
C SER A 3 4.20 34.24 -8.06
N GLU A 4 4.92 34.04 -6.95
CA GLU A 4 6.31 34.52 -6.80
C GLU A 4 7.28 33.79 -7.72
N HIS A 5 7.05 32.49 -7.96
CA HIS A 5 7.91 31.72 -8.85
C HIS A 5 7.81 32.18 -10.30
N ILE A 6 6.59 32.46 -10.78
CA ILE A 6 6.39 32.96 -12.14
C ILE A 6 7.12 34.30 -12.35
N LYS A 7 7.10 35.18 -11.35
CA LYS A 7 7.81 36.47 -11.38
C LYS A 7 9.33 36.32 -11.32
N SER A 8 9.86 35.21 -10.80
CA SER A 8 11.29 35.02 -10.55
C SER A 8 11.67 33.53 -10.62
N PRO A 9 11.60 32.89 -11.80
CA PRO A 9 11.69 31.44 -11.93
C PRO A 9 13.05 30.86 -11.53
N LYS A 10 14.11 31.68 -11.61
CA LYS A 10 15.48 31.30 -11.24
C LYS A 10 15.73 31.36 -9.73
N VAL A 11 14.88 32.02 -8.95
CA VAL A 11 15.05 32.16 -7.50
C VAL A 11 14.60 30.87 -6.81
N LYS A 12 15.54 30.22 -6.12
CA LYS A 12 15.28 28.99 -5.35
C LYS A 12 14.34 29.27 -4.17
N GLY A 13 13.57 28.28 -3.77
CA GLY A 13 12.68 28.36 -2.59
C GLY A 13 11.30 28.98 -2.86
N LYS A 14 11.03 29.46 -4.07
CA LYS A 14 9.72 30.02 -4.47
C LYS A 14 8.67 28.97 -4.87
N ILE A 15 9.08 27.70 -4.98
CA ILE A 15 8.21 26.53 -5.14
C ILE A 15 8.64 25.48 -4.12
N ILE A 16 7.65 24.83 -3.53
CA ILE A 16 7.87 23.68 -2.66
C ILE A 16 8.26 22.47 -3.51
N HIS A 17 9.43 21.91 -3.21
CA HIS A 17 9.89 20.68 -3.82
C HIS A 17 9.77 19.56 -2.78
N PRO A 18 8.85 18.58 -2.92
CA PRO A 18 8.63 17.55 -1.90
C PRO A 18 9.90 16.82 -1.46
N ARG A 19 10.80 16.44 -2.38
CA ARG A 19 12.11 15.81 -2.01
C ARG A 19 13.03 16.65 -1.12
N LYS A 20 12.78 17.95 -0.97
CA LYS A 20 13.59 18.85 -0.13
C LYS A 20 12.96 19.13 1.23
N LEU A 21 11.76 18.62 1.48
CA LEU A 21 11.10 18.71 2.78
C LEU A 21 11.68 17.68 3.74
N GLN A 22 11.40 17.83 5.03
CA GLN A 22 11.57 16.73 5.98
C GLN A 22 10.77 15.50 5.51
N TYR A 23 11.20 14.31 5.92
CA TYR A 23 10.66 13.05 5.41
C TYR A 23 9.15 12.92 5.62
N GLU A 24 8.68 13.25 6.82
CA GLU A 24 7.26 13.21 7.20
C GLU A 24 6.46 14.21 6.34
N ARG A 25 6.96 15.44 6.20
CA ARG A 25 6.36 16.48 5.35
C ARG A 25 6.33 16.10 3.86
N SER A 26 7.35 15.36 3.39
CA SER A 26 7.42 14.89 2.01
C SER A 26 6.31 13.88 1.71
N LEU A 27 6.03 13.00 2.67
CA LEU A 27 4.99 11.99 2.54
C LEU A 27 3.59 12.56 2.70
N GLU A 28 3.42 13.54 3.60
CA GLU A 28 2.14 14.22 3.84
C GLU A 28 1.61 14.97 2.61
N VAL A 29 2.48 15.33 1.66
CA VAL A 29 2.07 15.84 0.33
C VAL A 29 1.11 14.86 -0.35
N CYS A 30 1.34 13.55 -0.22
CA CYS A 30 0.43 12.52 -0.71
C CYS A 30 -0.63 12.17 0.34
N GLY A 31 -0.23 12.14 1.61
CA GLY A 31 -1.08 11.80 2.75
C GLY A 31 -2.29 12.70 2.92
N GLN A 32 -2.24 13.96 2.46
CA GLN A 32 -3.38 14.89 2.50
C GLN A 32 -4.62 14.40 1.72
N CYS A 33 -4.43 13.52 0.73
CA CYS A 33 -5.53 12.96 -0.08
C CYS A 33 -5.58 11.43 -0.06
N HIS A 34 -4.42 10.77 0.02
CA HIS A 34 -4.32 9.30 0.07
C HIS A 34 -4.50 8.75 1.49
N SER A 35 -5.37 9.39 2.26
CA SER A 35 -5.78 8.98 3.61
C SER A 35 -7.26 9.28 3.83
N ARG A 36 -7.79 8.83 4.97
CA ARG A 36 -9.14 9.16 5.43
C ARG A 36 -9.08 9.80 6.80
N GLY A 37 -9.97 10.75 7.02
CA GLY A 37 -10.01 11.54 8.24
C GLY A 37 -11.03 12.67 8.15
N VAL A 38 -10.97 13.53 9.14
CA VAL A 38 -11.77 14.75 9.22
C VAL A 38 -10.89 15.93 9.57
N SER A 39 -11.33 17.13 9.21
CA SER A 39 -10.67 18.38 9.56
C SER A 39 -10.54 18.56 11.08
N VAL A 40 -9.67 19.48 11.50
CA VAL A 40 -9.47 19.77 12.93
C VAL A 40 -9.78 21.24 13.22
N PRO A 41 -10.21 21.59 14.45
CA PRO A 41 -10.52 20.68 15.55
C PRO A 41 -11.93 20.08 15.51
N ASN A 42 -12.84 20.58 14.67
CA ASN A 42 -14.27 20.28 14.79
C ASN A 42 -14.71 19.09 13.94
N GLY A 43 -13.91 18.68 12.94
CA GLY A 43 -14.24 17.55 12.08
C GLY A 43 -15.35 17.85 11.08
N ILE A 44 -15.44 19.10 10.63
CA ILE A 44 -16.50 19.59 9.72
C ILE A 44 -16.35 19.00 8.31
N PHE A 45 -15.11 18.86 7.82
CA PHE A 45 -14.82 18.44 6.46
C PHE A 45 -14.11 17.08 6.45
N GLU A 46 -14.32 16.29 5.40
CA GLU A 46 -13.61 15.01 5.19
C GLU A 46 -12.24 15.16 4.50
N TYR A 47 -11.73 16.39 4.40
CA TYR A 47 -10.42 16.72 3.82
C TYR A 47 -9.61 17.63 4.76
N PRO A 48 -8.29 17.72 4.59
CA PRO A 48 -7.44 18.54 5.45
C PRO A 48 -7.81 20.02 5.44
N TRP A 49 -8.27 20.51 6.60
CA TRP A 49 -8.70 21.87 6.83
C TRP A 49 -8.55 22.24 8.31
N ASN A 50 -8.20 23.49 8.59
CA ASN A 50 -8.27 24.02 9.94
C ASN A 50 -9.60 24.77 10.08
N ASP A 51 -10.55 24.18 10.81
CA ASP A 51 -11.91 24.69 10.99
C ASP A 51 -11.93 25.99 11.79
N LYS A 52 -11.00 26.15 12.73
CA LYS A 52 -10.92 27.32 13.61
C LYS A 52 -10.45 28.55 12.84
N ASP A 53 -9.36 28.40 12.09
CA ASP A 53 -8.71 29.49 11.38
C ASP A 53 -9.25 29.65 9.93
N ASN A 54 -10.11 28.72 9.51
CA ASN A 54 -10.68 28.61 8.17
C ASN A 54 -9.62 28.61 7.07
N LYS A 55 -8.61 27.73 7.21
CA LYS A 55 -7.45 27.67 6.30
C LYS A 55 -7.24 26.27 5.72
N PRO A 56 -6.86 26.18 4.43
CA PRO A 56 -6.47 24.91 3.83
C PRO A 56 -5.12 24.44 4.37
N TYR A 57 -4.86 23.13 4.23
CA TYR A 57 -3.53 22.58 4.46
C TYR A 57 -2.46 23.29 3.62
N LEU A 58 -1.39 23.72 4.27
CA LEU A 58 -0.20 24.27 3.63
C LEU A 58 0.90 23.22 3.57
N ILE A 59 1.30 22.85 2.36
CA ILE A 59 2.37 21.87 2.15
C ILE A 59 3.64 22.32 2.88
N GLY A 60 4.26 21.42 3.62
CA GLY A 60 5.44 21.69 4.45
C GLY A 60 5.11 21.92 5.91
N GLU A 61 3.87 22.22 6.25
CA GLU A 61 3.39 22.19 7.63
C GLU A 61 2.95 20.77 8.04
N PRO A 62 2.88 20.47 9.35
CA PRO A 62 2.34 19.21 9.84
C PRO A 62 0.88 19.01 9.43
N LEU A 63 0.58 17.91 8.73
CA LEU A 63 -0.78 17.55 8.34
C LEU A 63 -1.72 17.40 9.55
N SER A 64 -1.20 16.99 10.71
CA SER A 64 -1.95 16.88 11.96
C SER A 64 -2.58 18.19 12.44
N ASN A 65 -2.08 19.34 11.99
CA ASN A 65 -2.67 20.65 12.30
C ASN A 65 -3.95 20.93 11.51
N TYR A 66 -4.28 20.07 10.54
CA TYR A 66 -5.38 20.24 9.59
C TYR A 66 -6.25 18.98 9.48
N TYR A 67 -5.81 17.83 10.00
CA TYR A 67 -6.46 16.56 9.72
C TYR A 67 -6.26 15.53 10.82
N GLN A 68 -7.37 14.97 11.29
CA GLN A 68 -7.42 13.83 12.20
C GLN A 68 -7.81 12.59 11.41
N PHE A 69 -6.91 11.59 11.34
CA PHE A 69 -7.17 10.37 10.59
C PHE A 69 -8.31 9.55 11.23
N LYS A 70 -9.22 9.07 10.38
CA LYS A 70 -10.33 8.17 10.72
C LYS A 70 -10.36 7.01 9.70
N PRO A 71 -9.46 6.02 9.85
CA PRO A 71 -9.36 4.94 8.90
C PRO A 71 -10.58 4.01 8.93
N GLY A 72 -10.94 3.49 7.77
CA GLY A 72 -11.84 2.34 7.65
C GLY A 72 -11.02 1.05 7.64
N ILE A 73 -11.12 0.25 8.69
CA ILE A 73 -10.29 -0.95 8.87
C ILE A 73 -11.12 -2.23 8.93
N TRP A 74 -10.50 -3.35 8.53
CA TRP A 74 -10.98 -4.68 8.85
C TRP A 74 -10.79 -4.97 10.34
N GLY A 75 -11.63 -5.83 10.90
CA GLY A 75 -11.50 -6.32 12.29
C GLY A 75 -10.42 -7.38 12.47
N ASP A 76 -9.47 -7.47 11.54
CA ASP A 76 -8.37 -8.42 11.59
C ASP A 76 -7.25 -7.91 12.53
N PRO A 77 -6.36 -8.79 13.03
CA PRO A 77 -5.34 -8.38 14.00
C PRO A 77 -4.36 -7.30 13.52
N GLN A 78 -4.21 -7.12 12.21
CA GLN A 78 -3.30 -6.12 11.61
C GLN A 78 -4.04 -4.85 11.16
N ALA A 79 -5.37 -4.79 11.36
CA ALA A 79 -6.22 -3.65 11.01
C ALA A 79 -5.97 -3.17 9.57
N HIS A 80 -6.08 -4.08 8.60
CA HIS A 80 -5.89 -3.75 7.19
C HIS A 80 -6.94 -2.74 6.72
N SER A 81 -6.59 -1.90 5.74
CA SER A 81 -7.52 -0.93 5.17
C SER A 81 -8.68 -1.63 4.45
N LYS A 82 -9.91 -1.23 4.79
CA LYS A 82 -11.19 -1.72 4.23
C LYS A 82 -11.88 -0.71 3.30
N SER A 83 -11.48 0.56 3.35
CA SER A 83 -12.11 1.66 2.62
C SER A 83 -11.14 2.40 1.70
N HIS A 84 -11.70 3.20 0.79
CA HIS A 84 -10.94 3.89 -0.25
C HIS A 84 -9.97 4.96 0.28
N HIS A 85 -8.85 5.14 -0.45
CA HIS A 85 -7.83 6.18 -0.24
C HIS A 85 -7.13 6.09 1.12
N GLN A 86 -6.51 4.94 1.41
CA GLN A 86 -5.79 4.74 2.69
C GLN A 86 -4.33 4.31 2.50
N GLN A 87 -3.77 4.53 1.30
CA GLN A 87 -2.40 4.13 0.97
C GLN A 87 -1.37 4.75 1.93
N TRP A 88 -1.60 5.99 2.38
CA TRP A 88 -0.75 6.65 3.38
C TRP A 88 -0.75 5.94 4.73
N LEU A 89 -1.93 5.54 5.20
CA LEU A 89 -2.09 4.90 6.51
C LEU A 89 -1.54 3.47 6.51
N ASP A 90 -1.68 2.75 5.39
CA ASP A 90 -1.03 1.46 5.20
C ASP A 90 0.50 1.62 5.11
N PHE A 91 0.98 2.61 4.34
CA PHE A 91 2.41 2.86 4.13
C PHE A 91 3.15 3.09 5.44
N GLN A 92 2.56 3.86 6.38
CA GLN A 92 3.14 4.11 7.71
C GLN A 92 3.42 2.83 8.52
N LYS A 93 2.72 1.73 8.24
CA LYS A 93 2.94 0.43 8.90
C LYS A 93 4.07 -0.39 8.26
N SER A 94 4.57 0.02 7.11
CA SER A 94 5.48 -0.76 6.27
C SER A 94 6.94 -0.67 6.68
N GLY A 95 7.71 -1.69 6.29
CA GLY A 95 9.18 -1.63 6.39
C GLY A 95 9.79 -0.52 5.52
N HIS A 96 9.13 -0.15 4.41
CA HIS A 96 9.55 0.95 3.54
C HIS A 96 9.46 2.30 4.25
N PHE A 97 8.43 2.52 5.07
CA PHE A 97 8.30 3.72 5.87
C PHE A 97 9.44 3.84 6.91
N PHE A 98 9.76 2.75 7.61
CA PHE A 98 10.88 2.75 8.55
C PHE A 98 12.25 2.91 7.86
N ALA A 99 12.37 2.43 6.61
CA ALA A 99 13.56 2.62 5.78
C ALA A 99 13.64 3.98 5.08
N ARG A 100 12.72 4.91 5.37
CA ARG A 100 12.65 6.27 4.81
C ARG A 100 12.45 6.33 3.29
N VAL A 101 11.75 5.35 2.72
CA VAL A 101 11.32 5.38 1.30
C VAL A 101 10.16 6.34 1.13
N LEU A 102 10.12 7.08 0.03
CA LEU A 102 9.08 8.06 -0.27
C LEU A 102 8.08 7.52 -1.30
N CYS A 103 6.85 8.03 -1.30
CA CYS A 103 5.82 7.63 -2.27
C CYS A 103 6.35 7.77 -3.72
N PHE A 104 7.06 8.86 -3.97
CA PHE A 104 7.62 9.19 -5.29
C PHE A 104 8.98 8.53 -5.60
N ASP A 105 9.43 7.57 -4.77
CA ASP A 105 10.46 6.61 -5.15
C ASP A 105 9.86 5.42 -5.90
N CYS A 106 8.54 5.18 -5.73
CA CYS A 106 7.77 4.19 -6.49
C CYS A 106 6.86 4.84 -7.54
N HIS A 107 6.34 6.03 -7.28
CA HIS A 107 5.41 6.75 -8.17
C HIS A 107 6.03 8.00 -8.81
N ASN A 108 5.57 8.36 -10.01
CA ASN A 108 5.84 9.64 -10.63
C ASN A 108 4.51 10.37 -10.87
N PRO A 109 4.20 11.43 -10.09
CA PRO A 109 2.93 12.15 -10.22
C PRO A 109 2.74 12.84 -11.58
N HIS A 110 3.81 12.99 -12.38
CA HIS A 110 3.76 13.57 -13.72
C HIS A 110 3.66 12.51 -14.84
N GLY A 111 3.42 11.24 -14.49
CA GLY A 111 3.23 10.14 -15.43
C GLY A 111 4.29 9.04 -15.34
N GLY A 112 3.90 7.83 -15.71
CA GLY A 112 4.78 6.65 -15.71
C GLY A 112 4.47 5.73 -16.89
N PRO A 113 5.19 4.60 -17.04
CA PRO A 113 4.96 3.65 -18.11
C PRO A 113 3.69 2.81 -17.89
N SER A 114 2.98 2.98 -16.78
CA SER A 114 1.72 2.29 -16.47
C SER A 114 0.67 3.24 -15.91
N ARG A 115 -0.60 2.82 -15.94
CA ARG A 115 -1.78 3.53 -15.39
C ARG A 115 -1.64 3.93 -13.91
N SER A 116 -0.82 3.18 -13.15
CA SER A 116 -0.59 3.42 -11.72
C SER A 116 0.53 4.45 -11.46
N GLN A 117 1.00 5.14 -12.51
CA GLN A 117 2.02 6.18 -12.43
C GLN A 117 3.30 5.69 -11.75
N LEU A 118 3.70 4.44 -11.99
CA LEU A 118 4.90 3.87 -11.36
C LEU A 118 6.16 4.41 -12.05
N VAL A 119 7.29 4.50 -11.35
CA VAL A 119 8.57 4.88 -11.97
C VAL A 119 9.15 3.76 -12.85
N LYS A 120 8.69 2.53 -12.65
CA LYS A 120 9.07 1.32 -13.39
C LYS A 120 7.85 0.41 -13.55
N ALA A 121 7.85 -0.43 -14.57
CA ALA A 121 6.82 -1.44 -14.76
C ALA A 121 6.75 -2.41 -13.56
N ASP A 122 5.54 -2.75 -13.14
CA ASP A 122 5.24 -3.75 -12.12
C ASP A 122 4.92 -5.13 -12.71
N TYR A 123 4.59 -5.21 -14.00
CA TYR A 123 4.21 -6.47 -14.65
C TYR A 123 5.34 -7.51 -14.74
N ASN A 124 6.59 -7.10 -14.53
CA ASN A 124 7.80 -7.94 -14.60
C ASN A 124 8.68 -7.86 -13.33
N ASN A 125 8.12 -7.41 -12.20
CA ASN A 125 8.82 -7.28 -10.90
C ASN A 125 9.97 -6.24 -10.85
N THR A 126 10.26 -5.52 -11.94
CA THR A 126 11.42 -4.62 -12.01
C THR A 126 11.34 -3.50 -10.97
N LEU A 127 10.14 -2.97 -10.69
CA LEU A 127 9.94 -1.99 -9.64
C LEU A 127 10.49 -2.48 -8.29
N CYS A 128 10.01 -3.64 -7.82
CA CYS A 128 10.38 -4.20 -6.51
C CYS A 128 11.84 -4.67 -6.50
N LEU A 129 12.28 -5.36 -7.56
CA LEU A 129 13.62 -5.94 -7.66
C LEU A 129 14.71 -4.89 -7.84
N SER A 130 14.37 -3.65 -8.21
CA SER A 130 15.36 -2.56 -8.27
C SER A 130 16.08 -2.31 -6.94
N CYS A 131 15.43 -2.61 -5.81
CA CYS A 131 16.04 -2.61 -4.49
C CYS A 131 16.17 -4.03 -3.94
N HIS A 132 15.13 -4.85 -4.06
CA HIS A 132 15.08 -6.19 -3.43
C HIS A 132 15.90 -7.24 -4.16
N GLY A 133 16.25 -7.05 -5.43
CA GLY A 133 17.03 -8.01 -6.22
C GLY A 133 18.47 -8.19 -5.72
N LYS A 134 18.96 -7.26 -4.88
CA LYS A 134 20.27 -7.40 -4.20
C LYS A 134 20.24 -8.41 -3.05
N ASN A 135 19.06 -8.77 -2.55
CA ASN A 135 18.91 -9.77 -1.51
C ASN A 135 19.08 -11.17 -2.12
N ARG A 136 19.89 -12.04 -1.50
CA ARG A 136 20.10 -13.43 -1.95
C ARG A 136 18.80 -14.20 -2.14
N LYS A 137 17.74 -13.87 -1.39
CA LYS A 137 16.40 -14.49 -1.52
C LYS A 137 15.71 -14.17 -2.86
N PHE A 138 16.17 -13.15 -3.58
CA PHE A 138 15.56 -12.65 -4.81
C PHE A 138 16.59 -12.41 -5.93
N ALA A 139 17.82 -12.90 -5.78
CA ALA A 139 18.94 -12.55 -6.64
C ALA A 139 18.84 -13.12 -8.08
N ASN A 140 18.01 -14.15 -8.29
CA ASN A 140 17.81 -14.79 -9.58
C ASN A 140 16.42 -15.45 -9.67
N PRO A 141 15.96 -15.85 -10.88
CA PRO A 141 14.65 -16.47 -11.06
C PRO A 141 14.41 -17.71 -10.19
N TRP A 142 15.43 -18.54 -9.93
CA TRP A 142 15.29 -19.72 -9.09
C TRP A 142 15.02 -19.35 -7.63
N ALA A 143 15.77 -18.41 -7.07
CA ALA A 143 15.54 -17.90 -5.72
C ALA A 143 14.13 -17.30 -5.57
N ILE A 144 13.67 -16.56 -6.58
CA ILE A 144 12.32 -16.00 -6.62
C ILE A 144 11.27 -17.11 -6.63
N ARG A 145 11.43 -18.16 -7.45
CA ARG A 145 10.53 -19.33 -7.49
C ARG A 145 10.46 -20.04 -6.14
N ILE A 146 11.58 -20.18 -5.44
CA ILE A 146 11.62 -20.79 -4.09
C ILE A 146 10.86 -19.93 -3.08
N HIS A 147 10.92 -18.60 -3.20
CA HIS A 147 10.17 -17.70 -2.33
C HIS A 147 8.68 -17.68 -2.64
N THR A 148 8.31 -17.44 -3.91
CA THR A 148 6.91 -17.24 -4.31
C THR A 148 6.16 -18.54 -4.43
N LYS A 149 6.85 -19.68 -4.57
CA LYS A 149 6.28 -20.99 -4.91
C LYS A 149 5.53 -21.00 -6.25
N HIS A 150 5.82 -20.02 -7.10
CA HIS A 150 5.23 -19.86 -8.41
C HIS A 150 6.32 -19.66 -9.47
N ASN A 151 5.97 -19.90 -10.74
CA ASN A 151 6.88 -19.62 -11.84
C ASN A 151 7.17 -18.12 -11.95
N TYR A 152 8.43 -17.74 -12.14
CA TYR A 152 8.85 -16.35 -12.22
C TYR A 152 8.09 -15.58 -13.31
N ALA A 153 7.55 -14.42 -12.97
CA ALA A 153 6.94 -13.49 -13.93
C ALA A 153 8.00 -12.45 -14.29
N PRO A 154 8.63 -12.58 -15.48
CA PRO A 154 7.92 -12.48 -16.75
C PRO A 154 7.87 -13.76 -17.61
N GLU A 155 8.41 -14.89 -17.13
CA GLU A 155 8.44 -16.16 -17.90
C GLU A 155 7.06 -16.83 -18.00
N THR A 156 6.05 -16.37 -17.24
CA THR A 156 4.67 -16.89 -17.22
C THR A 156 3.64 -15.79 -17.08
N ARG A 157 2.34 -16.16 -17.05
CA ARG A 157 1.14 -15.28 -16.99
C ARG A 157 1.01 -14.38 -15.73
N GLY A 158 2.09 -14.03 -15.05
CA GLY A 158 2.10 -12.98 -14.00
C GLY A 158 1.84 -13.47 -12.58
N ILE A 159 1.81 -14.78 -12.31
CA ILE A 159 1.40 -15.35 -11.02
C ILE A 159 2.44 -15.06 -9.90
N SER A 160 3.73 -14.93 -10.26
CA SER A 160 4.81 -14.59 -9.31
C SER A 160 5.13 -13.09 -9.27
N ARG A 161 4.15 -12.21 -9.53
CA ARG A 161 4.37 -10.76 -9.32
C ARG A 161 4.41 -10.44 -7.83
N CYS A 162 5.43 -9.70 -7.39
CA CYS A 162 5.59 -9.31 -5.99
C CYS A 162 4.34 -8.58 -5.47
N SER A 163 3.81 -7.65 -6.28
CA SER A 163 2.62 -6.88 -5.95
C SER A 163 1.35 -7.73 -5.81
N SER A 164 1.25 -8.87 -6.50
CA SER A 164 0.06 -9.74 -6.39
C SER A 164 -0.12 -10.35 -5.00
N CYS A 165 0.96 -10.59 -4.27
CA CYS A 165 0.90 -11.15 -2.92
C CYS A 165 1.16 -10.11 -1.82
N HIS A 166 2.02 -9.12 -2.08
CA HIS A 166 2.41 -8.12 -1.08
C HIS A 166 1.54 -6.86 -1.11
N LEU A 167 0.82 -6.60 -2.20
CA LEU A 167 -0.09 -5.47 -2.34
C LEU A 167 -1.51 -5.98 -2.55
N VAL A 168 -2.02 -6.76 -1.58
CA VAL A 168 -3.33 -7.41 -1.67
C VAL A 168 -4.42 -6.35 -1.78
N LYS A 169 -5.41 -6.61 -2.63
CA LYS A 169 -6.59 -5.75 -2.79
C LYS A 169 -7.54 -5.93 -1.61
N THR A 170 -7.38 -5.11 -0.57
CA THR A 170 -8.17 -5.19 0.68
C THR A 170 -9.34 -4.22 0.72
N ALA A 171 -9.41 -3.27 -0.21
CA ALA A 171 -10.45 -2.26 -0.29
C ALA A 171 -10.94 -2.07 -1.73
N ALA A 172 -12.11 -1.47 -1.85
CA ALA A 172 -12.78 -1.14 -3.10
C ALA A 172 -13.05 0.37 -3.18
N SER A 173 -12.98 0.94 -4.39
CA SER A 173 -13.57 2.23 -4.73
C SER A 173 -14.88 2.03 -5.52
N ALA A 174 -15.11 2.80 -6.58
CA ALA A 174 -16.18 2.60 -7.56
C ALA A 174 -16.12 1.21 -8.23
N GLU A 175 -14.97 0.53 -8.20
CA GLU A 175 -14.82 -0.87 -8.57
C GLU A 175 -14.51 -1.72 -7.32
N ALA A 176 -15.18 -2.86 -7.17
CA ALA A 176 -14.93 -3.78 -6.06
C ALA A 176 -13.50 -4.37 -6.12
N GLY A 177 -12.64 -4.03 -5.15
CA GLY A 177 -11.31 -4.63 -4.99
C GLY A 177 -10.22 -4.04 -5.90
N ASP A 178 -10.29 -2.77 -6.27
CA ASP A 178 -9.26 -2.10 -7.08
C ASP A 178 -8.12 -1.50 -6.23
N ILE A 179 -8.33 -1.30 -4.93
CA ILE A 179 -7.35 -0.64 -4.06
C ILE A 179 -6.44 -1.67 -3.40
N HIS A 180 -5.18 -1.62 -3.81
CA HIS A 180 -4.09 -2.39 -3.25
C HIS A 180 -3.67 -1.80 -1.90
N ASN A 181 -3.48 -2.65 -0.88
CA ASN A 181 -2.89 -2.23 0.38
C ASN A 181 -1.42 -1.78 0.15
N HIS A 182 -0.94 -0.90 1.00
CA HIS A 182 0.42 -0.35 0.92
C HIS A 182 1.26 -0.65 2.18
N ASP A 183 0.93 -1.72 2.91
CA ASP A 183 1.73 -2.21 4.05
C ASP A 183 2.84 -3.20 3.62
N PHE A 184 2.76 -3.70 2.38
CA PHE A 184 3.68 -4.64 1.73
C PHE A 184 3.82 -6.01 2.40
N ARG A 185 2.93 -6.34 3.32
CA ARG A 185 2.93 -7.64 4.01
C ARG A 185 1.98 -8.59 3.31
N ILE A 186 2.33 -9.87 3.33
CA ILE A 186 1.37 -10.89 2.92
C ILE A 186 0.27 -11.00 3.97
N ILE A 187 -0.98 -11.07 3.52
CA ILE A 187 -2.10 -11.44 4.37
C ILE A 187 -2.19 -12.95 4.29
N ARG A 188 -1.90 -13.63 5.41
CA ARG A 188 -1.91 -15.09 5.45
C ARG A 188 -3.35 -15.61 5.33
N PRO A 189 -3.61 -16.71 4.60
CA PRO A 189 -4.96 -17.29 4.51
C PRO A 189 -5.60 -17.61 5.86
N ARG A 190 -4.79 -17.96 6.87
CA ARG A 190 -5.24 -18.19 8.25
C ARG A 190 -6.00 -16.99 8.83
N VAL A 191 -5.59 -15.76 8.51
CA VAL A 191 -6.28 -14.55 8.98
C VAL A 191 -7.70 -14.50 8.44
N SER A 192 -7.87 -14.72 7.12
CA SER A 192 -9.21 -14.78 6.52
C SER A 192 -10.05 -15.93 7.08
N LEU A 193 -9.46 -17.10 7.33
CA LEU A 193 -10.17 -18.24 7.91
C LEU A 193 -10.69 -17.92 9.32
N GLU A 194 -9.82 -17.40 10.19
CA GLU A 194 -10.21 -17.03 11.56
C GLU A 194 -11.29 -15.93 11.58
N MET A 195 -11.31 -15.04 10.58
CA MET A 195 -12.40 -14.07 10.41
C MET A 195 -13.67 -14.74 9.90
N PHE A 196 -13.58 -15.65 8.92
CA PHE A 196 -14.72 -16.37 8.35
C PHE A 196 -15.44 -17.21 9.40
N GLU A 197 -14.69 -17.91 10.27
CA GLU A 197 -15.25 -18.70 11.38
C GLU A 197 -16.05 -17.83 12.37
N LYS A 198 -15.74 -16.53 12.48
CA LYS A 198 -16.42 -15.58 13.37
C LYS A 198 -17.60 -14.87 12.68
N ASP A 199 -17.36 -14.36 11.47
CA ASP A 199 -18.34 -13.66 10.65
C ASP A 199 -18.02 -13.87 9.16
N PRO A 200 -18.71 -14.83 8.49
CA PRO A 200 -18.52 -15.11 7.08
C PRO A 200 -18.74 -13.92 6.14
N LYS A 201 -19.46 -12.88 6.58
CA LYS A 201 -19.77 -11.69 5.76
C LYS A 201 -18.69 -10.62 5.87
N ASN A 202 -17.76 -10.73 6.81
CA ASN A 202 -16.77 -9.70 7.11
C ASN A 202 -15.36 -10.28 7.13
N VAL A 203 -14.91 -10.77 5.97
CA VAL A 203 -13.62 -11.47 5.82
C VAL A 203 -12.65 -10.64 4.99
N VAL A 204 -11.46 -10.36 5.55
CA VAL A 204 -10.41 -9.69 4.79
C VAL A 204 -9.91 -10.59 3.65
N PRO A 205 -9.71 -10.06 2.42
CA PRO A 205 -9.02 -10.77 1.36
C PRO A 205 -7.59 -11.16 1.78
N ASN A 206 -7.07 -12.27 1.28
CA ASN A 206 -5.69 -12.69 1.55
C ASN A 206 -4.84 -12.73 0.29
N SER A 207 -3.53 -12.91 0.45
CA SER A 207 -2.56 -12.92 -0.66
C SER A 207 -2.75 -14.06 -1.67
N CYS A 208 -3.63 -15.03 -1.40
CA CYS A 208 -3.82 -16.21 -2.23
C CYS A 208 -5.20 -16.25 -2.91
N ASN A 209 -6.25 -15.85 -2.19
CA ASN A 209 -7.64 -16.05 -2.62
C ASN A 209 -8.09 -15.14 -3.78
N GLY A 210 -7.32 -14.12 -4.15
CA GLY A 210 -7.57 -13.33 -5.35
C GLY A 210 -7.33 -14.09 -6.66
N CYS A 211 -6.44 -15.09 -6.66
CA CYS A 211 -6.19 -15.98 -7.81
C CYS A 211 -6.75 -17.38 -7.61
N HIS A 212 -6.79 -17.83 -6.36
CA HIS A 212 -7.33 -19.13 -6.00
C HIS A 212 -8.70 -19.00 -5.36
N THR A 213 -9.67 -18.57 -6.17
CA THR A 213 -11.03 -18.22 -5.74
C THR A 213 -11.84 -19.43 -5.28
N GLU A 214 -11.46 -20.63 -5.71
CA GLU A 214 -12.07 -21.90 -5.29
C GLU A 214 -11.65 -22.29 -3.86
N TRP A 215 -10.57 -21.70 -3.34
CA TRP A 215 -10.03 -22.00 -2.01
C TRP A 215 -10.75 -21.28 -0.86
N GLY A 216 -11.75 -20.44 -1.15
CA GLY A 216 -12.49 -19.63 -0.17
C GLY A 216 -13.98 -19.97 -0.03
N LYS A 217 -14.44 -21.07 -0.63
CA LYS A 217 -15.87 -21.45 -0.67
C LYS A 217 -16.26 -22.58 0.30
N ASP A 218 -15.31 -23.24 0.93
CA ASP A 218 -15.54 -24.42 1.78
C ASP A 218 -14.58 -24.45 2.99
N GLU A 219 -15.13 -24.67 4.18
CA GLU A 219 -14.41 -24.81 5.46
C GLU A 219 -13.37 -25.94 5.39
N ALA A 220 -13.68 -27.04 4.71
CA ALA A 220 -12.77 -28.18 4.55
C ALA A 220 -11.48 -27.77 3.83
N PHE A 221 -11.56 -26.82 2.90
CA PHE A 221 -10.43 -26.38 2.10
C PHE A 221 -9.62 -25.25 2.76
N ALA A 222 -10.27 -24.38 3.54
CA ALA A 222 -9.55 -23.42 4.36
C ALA A 222 -8.64 -24.12 5.40
N ARG A 223 -9.08 -25.29 5.91
CA ARG A 223 -8.26 -26.19 6.75
C ARG A 223 -7.12 -26.87 5.96
N PHE A 224 -7.30 -27.19 4.67
CA PHE A 224 -6.23 -27.72 3.81
C PHE A 224 -5.08 -26.71 3.60
N ILE A 225 -5.40 -25.43 3.43
CA ILE A 225 -4.39 -24.35 3.31
C ILE A 225 -3.56 -24.20 4.58
N PHE A 226 -4.18 -24.32 5.76
CA PHE A 226 -3.48 -24.36 7.03
C PHE A 226 -2.45 -25.51 7.08
N ASN A 227 -2.80 -26.68 6.52
CA ASN A 227 -1.91 -27.83 6.45
C ASN A 227 -0.75 -27.65 5.44
N CYS A 228 -0.99 -26.96 4.31
CA CYS A 228 0.07 -26.62 3.36
C CYS A 228 1.14 -25.71 4.02
N PHE A 229 0.73 -24.72 4.83
CA PHE A 229 1.67 -23.91 5.61
C PHE A 229 2.31 -24.65 6.79
N LYS A 230 1.65 -25.64 7.40
CA LYS A 230 2.27 -26.54 8.40
C LYS A 230 3.36 -27.42 7.79
N LEU A 231 3.19 -27.88 6.54
CA LEU A 231 4.22 -28.58 5.79
C LEU A 231 5.41 -27.67 5.46
N ILE A 232 5.15 -26.41 5.11
CA ILE A 232 6.20 -25.40 4.83
C ILE A 232 6.92 -24.94 6.11
N GLY A 233 6.23 -24.90 7.25
CA GLY A 233 6.79 -24.54 8.56
C GLY A 233 7.66 -25.61 9.22
N LYS A 234 7.66 -26.85 8.70
CA LYS A 234 8.56 -27.93 9.13
C LYS A 234 9.92 -27.90 8.44
N THR A 235 10.05 -27.21 7.31
CA THR A 235 11.36 -26.87 6.75
C THR A 235 11.86 -25.58 7.38
N ARG A 236 12.59 -25.70 8.49
CA ARG A 236 13.50 -24.65 8.97
C ARG A 236 14.40 -24.25 7.80
N PHE A 237 14.37 -22.98 7.43
CA PHE A 237 15.42 -22.30 6.69
C PHE A 237 15.91 -21.14 7.54
#